data_AF-A0A377M2F6-F1
#
_entry.id   AF-A0A377M2F6-F1
#
_cell.length_a   1.000
_cell.length_b   1.000
_cell.length_c   1.000
_cell.angle_alpha   90.00
_cell.angle_beta   90.00
_cell.angle_gamma   90.00
#
_symmetry.space_group_name_H-M   'P 1'
#
loop_
_entity.id
_entity.type
_entity.pdbx_description
1 polymer ?
#
loop_
_entity_poly.entity_id
_entity_poly.type
_entity_poly.pdbx_seq_one_letter_code
_entity_poly.pdbx_strand_id
1 'polypeptide(L)'
;MSMSSIPSHSPSGKLYGWVERIGNKVPHPFLLFIWLIVVLMVATAVLSALGVSVRSPADGSMVSVKNLLSIEGLHWFLPNVIKNFSGFAPLGAILALVLGAGLAERVGLLPALMVKMASHVSARYASYMVLFIAFFSHISSDAALVIMPPMGR
;
A
#
# COMPACT_ATOMS: atom_id res chain seq x y z
N MET A 1 27.60 -26.99 25.05
CA MET A 1 26.89 -27.76 24.00
C MET A 1 26.63 -26.83 22.84
N SER A 2 27.32 -27.07 21.72
CA SER A 2 27.28 -26.26 20.51
C SER A 2 25.93 -26.43 19.81
N MET A 3 25.16 -25.35 19.64
CA MET A 3 23.95 -25.39 18.81
C MET A 3 24.38 -25.52 17.35
N SER A 4 24.10 -26.70 16.80
CA SER A 4 24.17 -27.02 15.38
C SER A 4 23.40 -25.99 14.57
N SER A 5 24.09 -25.30 13.68
CA SER A 5 23.52 -24.51 12.60
C SER A 5 22.56 -25.39 11.79
N ILE A 6 21.27 -25.05 11.79
CA ILE A 6 20.28 -25.67 10.91
C ILE A 6 20.70 -25.38 9.47
N PRO A 7 20.98 -26.40 8.63
CA PRO A 7 21.27 -26.17 7.23
C PRO A 7 19.98 -25.75 6.52
N SER A 8 19.91 -24.51 6.06
CA SER A 8 18.82 -24.02 5.21
C SER A 8 18.98 -24.61 3.80
N HIS A 9 18.49 -25.83 3.59
CA HIS A 9 18.30 -26.37 2.25
C HIS A 9 17.14 -25.61 1.57
N SER A 10 17.47 -24.62 0.74
CA SER A 10 16.54 -24.12 -0.28
C SER A 10 16.51 -25.13 -1.44
N PRO A 11 15.37 -25.81 -1.71
CA PRO A 11 15.24 -26.64 -2.91
C PRO A 11 15.25 -25.70 -4.10
N SER A 12 16.41 -25.62 -4.75
CA SER A 12 16.72 -24.64 -5.78
C SER A 12 16.03 -25.01 -7.10
N GLY A 13 14.73 -24.73 -7.21
CA GLY A 13 14.04 -24.71 -8.48
C GLY A 13 14.47 -23.49 -9.28
N LYS A 14 14.95 -23.68 -10.52
CA LYS A 14 15.35 -22.59 -11.44
C LYS A 14 14.27 -21.50 -11.59
N LEU A 15 12.99 -21.88 -11.44
CA LEU A 15 11.85 -20.97 -11.45
C LEU A 15 11.82 -20.04 -10.22
N TYR A 16 12.01 -20.57 -9.02
CA TYR A 16 12.03 -19.76 -7.79
C TYR A 16 13.18 -18.77 -7.78
N GLY A 17 14.38 -19.19 -8.22
CA GLY A 17 15.53 -18.28 -8.36
C GLY A 17 15.33 -17.22 -9.45
N TRP A 18 14.53 -17.49 -10.48
CA TRP A 18 14.16 -16.49 -11.49
C TRP A 18 13.15 -15.46 -10.93
N VAL A 19 12.12 -15.94 -10.21
CA VAL A 19 11.13 -15.08 -9.53
C VAL A 19 11.80 -14.19 -8.49
N GLU A 20 12.70 -14.74 -7.67
CA GLU A 20 13.45 -13.99 -6.65
C GLU A 20 14.30 -12.87 -7.28
N ARG A 21 15.02 -13.17 -8.37
CA ARG A 21 15.82 -12.16 -9.09
C ARG A 21 14.97 -11.07 -9.72
N ILE A 22 13.77 -11.38 -10.18
CA ILE A 22 12.85 -10.38 -10.74
C ILE A 22 12.23 -9.54 -9.63
N GLY A 23 11.77 -10.17 -8.56
CA GLY A 23 11.20 -9.47 -7.41
C GLY A 23 12.18 -8.49 -6.78
N ASN A 24 13.44 -8.90 -6.61
CA ASN A 24 14.48 -8.06 -6.00
C ASN A 24 14.96 -6.90 -6.91
N LYS A 25 14.59 -6.90 -8.19
CA LYS A 25 14.89 -5.81 -9.13
C LYS A 25 13.85 -4.70 -9.12
N VAL A 26 12.64 -4.96 -8.59
CA VAL A 26 11.59 -3.94 -8.56
C VAL A 26 11.97 -2.90 -7.49
N PRO A 27 12.27 -1.65 -7.88
CA PRO A 27 12.62 -0.62 -6.92
C PRO A 27 11.40 -0.27 -6.07
N HIS A 28 11.65 0.34 -4.92
CA HIS A 28 10.61 0.78 -3.99
C HIS A 28 9.48 1.55 -4.73
N PRO A 29 8.19 1.26 -4.48
CA PRO A 29 7.07 1.83 -5.25
C PRO A 29 7.10 3.36 -5.37
N PHE A 30 7.50 4.06 -4.30
CA PHE A 30 7.70 5.51 -4.32
C PHE A 30 8.65 5.97 -5.43
N LEU A 31 9.78 5.26 -5.62
CA LEU A 31 10.73 5.58 -6.67
C LEU A 31 10.10 5.37 -8.05
N LEU A 32 9.36 4.27 -8.25
CA LEU A 32 8.68 4.01 -9.54
C LEU A 32 7.82 5.20 -9.98
N PHE A 33 7.10 5.83 -9.07
CA PHE A 33 6.30 7.03 -9.38
C PHE A 33 7.17 8.25 -9.71
N ILE A 34 8.29 8.46 -9.00
CA ILE A 34 9.25 9.52 -9.35
C ILE A 34 9.79 9.32 -10.76
N TRP A 35 10.26 8.11 -11.08
CA TRP A 35 10.74 7.76 -12.42
C TRP A 35 9.65 7.99 -13.47
N LEU A 36 8.40 7.60 -13.19
CA LEU A 36 7.28 7.83 -14.09
C LEU A 36 7.02 9.32 -14.34
N ILE A 37 7.05 10.16 -13.30
CA ILE A 37 6.86 11.61 -13.43
C ILE A 37 7.98 12.23 -14.27
N VAL A 38 9.24 11.85 -14.02
CA VAL A 38 10.40 12.33 -14.80
C VAL A 38 10.28 11.92 -16.26
N VAL A 39 9.99 10.64 -16.52
CA VAL A 39 9.79 10.14 -17.89
C VAL A 39 8.64 10.87 -18.58
N LEU A 40 7.53 11.12 -17.87
CA LEU A 40 6.38 11.86 -18.41
C LEU A 40 6.73 13.31 -18.74
N MET A 41 7.50 14.00 -17.90
CA MET A 41 7.97 15.37 -18.16
C MET A 41 8.83 15.43 -19.43
N VAL A 42 9.76 14.48 -19.59
CA VAL A 42 10.61 14.40 -20.80
C VAL A 42 9.77 14.03 -22.03
N ALA A 43 8.90 13.03 -21.92
CA ALA A 43 8.05 12.57 -23.03
C ALA A 43 7.11 13.67 -23.52
N THR A 44 6.46 14.41 -22.61
CA THR A 44 5.59 15.53 -22.97
C THR A 44 6.35 16.67 -23.64
N ALA A 45 7.59 16.94 -23.23
CA ALA A 45 8.45 17.93 -23.90
C ALA A 45 8.80 17.51 -25.33
N VAL A 46 9.23 16.26 -25.54
CA VAL A 46 9.59 15.74 -26.88
C VAL A 46 8.37 15.68 -27.80
N LEU A 47 7.26 15.11 -27.34
CA LEU A 47 6.03 14.97 -28.16
C LEU A 47 5.40 16.32 -28.51
N SER A 48 5.46 17.29 -27.58
CA SER A 48 4.98 18.65 -27.84
C SER A 48 5.88 19.38 -28.84
N ALA A 49 7.21 19.19 -28.77
CA ALA A 49 8.15 19.74 -29.74
C ALA A 49 7.93 19.19 -31.17
N LEU A 50 7.48 17.94 -31.29
CA LEU A 50 7.10 17.31 -32.56
C LEU A 50 5.69 17.72 -33.05
N GLY A 51 4.96 18.56 -32.31
CA GLY A 51 3.62 19.03 -32.70
C GLY A 51 2.54 17.94 -32.70
N VAL A 52 2.72 16.86 -31.92
CA VAL A 52 1.79 15.74 -31.89
C VAL A 52 0.43 16.19 -31.38
N SER A 53 -0.61 15.93 -32.17
CA SER A 53 -2.00 16.19 -31.81
C SER A 53 -2.88 15.01 -32.24
N VAL A 54 -3.88 14.71 -31.42
CA VAL A 54 -4.82 13.59 -31.63
C VAL A 54 -6.23 14.12 -31.55
N ARG A 55 -7.10 13.61 -32.43
CA ARG A 55 -8.52 13.95 -32.40
C ARG A 55 -9.21 13.15 -31.29
N SER A 56 -9.89 13.85 -30.39
CA SER A 56 -10.64 13.23 -29.29
C SER A 56 -11.81 12.41 -29.86
N PRO A 57 -11.95 11.12 -29.49
CA PRO A 57 -13.11 10.31 -29.88
C PRO A 57 -14.41 10.75 -29.23
N ALA A 58 -14.33 11.49 -28.11
CA ALA A 58 -15.50 11.94 -27.35
C ALA A 58 -16.20 13.12 -28.05
N ASP A 59 -15.43 14.13 -28.44
CA ASP A 59 -15.98 15.43 -28.84
C ASP A 59 -15.50 15.87 -30.25
N GLY A 60 -14.63 15.09 -30.89
CA GLY A 60 -14.07 15.40 -32.20
C GLY A 60 -13.09 16.58 -32.23
N SER A 61 -12.78 17.17 -31.07
CA SER A 61 -11.82 18.28 -30.91
C SER A 61 -10.37 17.80 -31.04
N MET A 62 -9.49 18.68 -31.52
CA MET A 62 -8.06 18.40 -31.59
C MET A 62 -7.41 18.63 -30.22
N VAL A 63 -6.81 17.58 -29.66
CA VAL A 63 -6.09 17.63 -28.38
C VAL A 63 -4.59 17.58 -28.66
N SER A 64 -3.88 18.66 -28.30
CA SER A 64 -2.42 18.74 -28.40
C SER A 64 -1.73 18.31 -27.10
N VAL A 65 -0.52 17.77 -27.23
CA VAL A 65 0.30 17.42 -26.07
C VAL A 65 0.77 18.70 -25.37
N LYS A 66 0.49 18.81 -24.06
CA LYS A 66 0.95 19.92 -23.22
C LYS A 66 2.32 19.58 -22.63
N ASN A 67 3.32 20.41 -22.92
CA ASN A 67 4.65 20.28 -22.36
C ASN A 67 4.66 20.70 -20.88
N LEU A 68 5.01 19.78 -19.98
CA LEU A 68 5.11 20.08 -18.54
C LEU A 68 6.37 20.87 -18.16
N LEU A 69 7.43 20.82 -18.98
CA LEU A 69 8.69 21.54 -18.77
C LEU A 69 8.69 22.97 -19.35
N SER A 70 7.63 23.38 -20.05
CA SER A 70 7.49 24.76 -20.52
C SER A 70 7.19 25.71 -19.36
N ILE A 71 7.37 27.01 -19.57
CA ILE A 71 7.03 28.05 -18.57
C ILE A 71 5.56 27.89 -18.12
N GLU A 72 4.63 27.78 -19.08
CA GLU A 72 3.21 27.56 -18.81
C GLU A 72 2.95 26.23 -18.09
N GLY A 73 3.66 25.16 -18.49
CA GLY A 73 3.59 23.84 -17.86
C GLY A 73 4.00 23.87 -16.40
N LEU A 74 5.07 24.58 -16.06
CA LEU A 74 5.54 24.76 -14.68
C LEU A 74 4.60 25.64 -13.86
N HIS A 75 4.08 26.73 -14.44
CA HIS A 75 3.06 27.57 -13.79
C HIS A 75 1.78 26.80 -13.48
N TRP A 76 1.44 25.82 -14.31
CA TRP A 76 0.35 24.89 -14.02
C TRP A 76 0.76 23.82 -13.01
N PHE A 77 1.93 23.20 -13.17
CA PHE A 77 2.38 22.08 -12.36
C PHE A 77 2.54 22.46 -10.88
N LEU A 78 3.32 23.50 -10.57
CA LEU A 78 3.69 23.84 -9.19
C LEU A 78 2.46 24.03 -8.26
N PRO A 79 1.45 24.83 -8.64
CA PRO A 79 0.25 24.99 -7.81
C PRO A 79 -0.63 23.73 -7.78
N ASN A 80 -0.71 22.99 -8.89
CA ASN A 80 -1.57 21.82 -8.98
C ASN A 80 -0.98 20.58 -8.31
N VAL A 81 0.34 20.50 -8.04
CA VAL A 81 0.93 19.38 -7.28
C VAL A 81 0.26 19.22 -5.92
N ILE A 82 0.11 20.31 -5.17
CA ILE A 82 -0.53 20.26 -3.84
C ILE A 82 -2.01 19.92 -3.97
N LYS A 83 -2.71 20.54 -4.94
CA LYS A 83 -4.14 20.29 -5.19
C LYS A 83 -4.41 18.84 -5.60
N ASN A 84 -3.56 18.25 -6.42
CA ASN A 84 -3.67 16.86 -6.86
C ASN A 84 -3.37 15.90 -5.71
N PHE A 85 -2.40 16.23 -4.86
CA PHE A 85 -2.08 15.44 -3.68
C PHE A 85 -3.23 15.46 -2.65
N SER A 86 -3.73 16.66 -2.29
CA SER A 86 -4.81 16.80 -1.30
C SER A 86 -6.18 16.38 -1.83
N GLY A 87 -6.43 16.52 -3.14
CA GLY A 87 -7.64 16.07 -3.81
C GLY A 87 -7.67 14.56 -4.11
N PHE A 88 -6.62 13.82 -3.80
CA PHE A 88 -6.60 12.38 -4.01
C PHE A 88 -7.54 11.69 -3.01
N ALA A 89 -8.71 11.26 -3.49
CA ALA A 89 -9.79 10.75 -2.65
C ALA A 89 -9.37 9.67 -1.62
N PRO A 90 -8.48 8.70 -1.95
CA PRO A 90 -8.02 7.72 -0.98
C PRO A 90 -7.23 8.31 0.20
N LEU A 91 -6.52 9.43 0.01
CA LEU A 91 -5.70 10.05 1.06
C LEU A 91 -6.56 10.46 2.26
N GLY A 92 -7.66 11.17 2.00
CA GLY A 92 -8.56 11.64 3.05
C GLY A 92 -9.21 10.49 3.82
N ALA A 93 -9.64 9.44 3.11
CA ALA A 93 -10.23 8.25 3.72
C ALA A 93 -9.24 7.51 4.63
N ILE A 94 -7.99 7.33 4.17
CA ILE A 94 -6.95 6.65 4.95
C ILE A 94 -6.57 7.46 6.19
N LEU A 95 -6.42 8.78 6.08
CA LEU A 95 -6.09 9.63 7.24
C LEU A 95 -7.19 9.59 8.30
N ALA A 96 -8.46 9.69 7.89
CA ALA A 96 -9.59 9.56 8.81
C ALA A 96 -9.62 8.18 9.49
N LEU A 97 -9.36 7.11 8.73
CA LEU A 97 -9.29 5.75 9.25
C LEU A 97 -8.16 5.58 10.29
N VAL A 98 -6.95 6.04 9.96
CA VAL A 98 -5.77 5.93 10.86
C VAL A 98 -5.99 6.73 12.15
N LEU A 99 -6.64 7.90 12.08
CA LEU A 99 -6.99 8.67 13.27
C LEU A 99 -8.01 7.94 14.15
N GLY A 100 -9.08 7.40 13.56
CA GLY A 100 -10.10 6.65 14.28
C GLY A 100 -9.56 5.36 14.91
N ALA A 101 -8.84 4.55 14.13
CA ALA A 101 -8.20 3.33 14.60
C ALA A 101 -7.12 3.62 15.65
N GLY A 102 -6.30 4.65 15.43
CA GLY A 102 -5.27 5.07 16.37
C GLY A 102 -5.86 5.52 17.71
N LEU A 103 -6.96 6.27 17.70
CA LEU A 103 -7.67 6.63 18.93
C LEU A 103 -8.22 5.39 19.66
N ALA A 104 -8.91 4.50 18.94
CA ALA A 104 -9.48 3.27 19.49
C ALA A 104 -8.40 2.36 20.13
N GLU A 105 -7.22 2.29 19.52
CA GLU A 105 -6.07 1.56 20.06
C GLU A 105 -5.51 2.24 21.32
N ARG A 106 -5.32 3.56 21.30
CA ARG A 106 -4.73 4.31 22.43
C ARG A 106 -5.59 4.31 23.68
N VAL A 107 -6.91 4.27 23.55
CA VAL A 107 -7.83 4.15 24.70
C VAL A 107 -8.02 2.69 25.15
N GLY A 108 -7.36 1.73 24.50
CA GLY A 108 -7.45 0.30 24.83
C GLY A 108 -8.75 -0.37 24.41
N LEU A 109 -9.57 0.26 23.56
CA LEU A 109 -10.85 -0.29 23.12
C LEU A 109 -10.66 -1.57 22.30
N LEU A 110 -9.74 -1.57 21.34
CA LEU A 110 -9.51 -2.73 20.46
C LEU A 110 -8.97 -3.95 21.24
N PRO A 111 -7.93 -3.82 22.09
CA PRO A 111 -7.47 -4.92 22.95
C PRO A 111 -8.55 -5.43 23.91
N ALA A 112 -9.29 -4.53 24.57
CA ALA A 112 -10.33 -4.91 25.53
C ALA A 112 -11.47 -5.69 24.85
N LEU A 113 -11.88 -5.26 23.64
CA LEU A 113 -12.91 -5.93 22.86
C LEU A 113 -12.46 -7.35 22.47
N MET A 114 -11.20 -7.52 22.07
CA MET A 114 -10.69 -8.83 21.67
C MET A 114 -10.53 -9.79 22.87
N VAL A 115 -10.07 -9.32 24.04
CA VAL A 115 -10.06 -10.12 25.27
C VAL A 115 -11.48 -10.53 25.68
N LYS A 116 -12.44 -9.59 25.60
CA LYS A 116 -13.84 -9.87 25.91
C LYS A 116 -14.42 -10.94 24.99
N MET A 117 -14.18 -10.85 23.68
CA MET A 117 -14.61 -11.87 22.71
C MET A 117 -14.06 -13.26 23.00
N ALA A 118 -12.81 -13.36 23.49
CA ALA A 118 -12.17 -14.63 23.83
C ALA A 118 -12.63 -15.22 25.19
N SER A 119 -12.97 -14.37 26.16
CA SER A 119 -13.14 -14.76 27.57
C SER A 119 -14.35 -15.64 27.92
N HIS A 120 -15.28 -15.89 26.98
CA HIS A 120 -16.54 -16.59 27.25
C HIS A 120 -16.92 -17.61 26.18
N VAL A 121 -15.94 -18.19 25.47
CA VAL A 121 -16.18 -19.18 24.40
C VAL A 121 -16.06 -20.60 24.93
N SER A 122 -17.06 -21.44 24.64
CA SER A 122 -17.00 -22.86 24.98
C SER A 122 -15.95 -23.59 24.11
N ALA A 123 -15.33 -24.64 24.65
CA ALA A 123 -14.22 -25.34 23.99
C ALA A 123 -14.52 -25.83 22.57
N ARG A 124 -15.79 -26.12 22.26
CA ARG A 124 -16.24 -26.53 20.91
C ARG A 124 -16.15 -25.43 19.86
N TYR A 125 -16.24 -24.16 20.27
CA TYR A 125 -16.20 -22.99 19.37
C TYR A 125 -14.89 -22.20 19.45
N ALA A 126 -13.94 -22.63 20.28
CA ALA A 126 -12.67 -21.94 20.48
C ALA A 126 -11.91 -21.72 19.16
N SER A 127 -11.82 -22.74 18.30
CA SER A 127 -11.14 -22.64 16.99
C SER A 127 -11.79 -21.62 16.06
N TYR A 128 -13.13 -21.54 16.06
CA TYR A 128 -13.85 -20.54 15.27
C TYR A 128 -13.64 -19.12 15.81
N MET A 129 -13.61 -18.97 17.15
CA MET A 129 -13.33 -17.68 17.77
C MET A 129 -11.91 -17.20 17.45
N VAL A 130 -10.91 -18.08 17.50
CA VAL A 130 -9.52 -17.74 17.16
C VAL A 130 -9.42 -17.27 15.71
N LEU A 131 -10.07 -17.96 14.77
CA LEU A 131 -10.09 -17.53 13.37
C LEU A 131 -10.78 -16.16 13.20
N PHE A 132 -11.89 -15.95 13.90
CA PHE A 132 -12.62 -14.69 13.86
C PHE A 132 -11.78 -13.53 14.40
N ILE A 133 -11.16 -13.70 15.56
CA ILE A 133 -10.25 -12.72 16.17
C ILE A 133 -9.04 -12.46 15.26
N ALA A 134 -8.44 -13.50 14.67
CA ALA A 134 -7.33 -13.36 13.74
C ALA A 134 -7.72 -12.52 12.51
N PHE A 135 -8.92 -12.73 11.96
CA PHE A 135 -9.44 -11.93 10.86
C PHE A 135 -9.57 -10.45 11.24
N PHE A 136 -10.08 -10.10 12.43
CA PHE A 136 -10.21 -8.70 12.84
C PHE A 136 -8.90 -8.07 13.34
N SER A 137 -7.89 -8.87 13.67
CA SER A 137 -6.60 -8.39 14.17
C SER A 137 -5.77 -7.60 13.16
N HIS A 138 -6.03 -7.71 11.85
CA HIS A 138 -5.28 -6.93 10.86
C HIS A 138 -5.46 -5.39 11.03
N ILE A 139 -6.50 -4.96 11.75
CA ILE A 139 -6.76 -3.55 12.10
C ILE A 139 -5.98 -3.12 13.36
N SER A 140 -5.64 -4.06 14.25
CA SER A 140 -4.94 -3.82 15.51
C SER A 140 -3.65 -4.66 15.54
N SER A 141 -2.55 -4.01 15.18
CA SER A 141 -1.24 -4.66 14.96
C SER A 141 -0.67 -5.44 16.17
N ASP A 142 -1.19 -5.23 17.38
CA ASP A 142 -0.65 -5.79 18.64
C ASP A 142 -1.66 -6.66 19.42
N ALA A 143 -2.96 -6.55 19.12
CA ALA A 143 -3.98 -7.20 19.94
C ALA A 143 -4.07 -8.73 19.73
N ALA A 144 -3.65 -9.27 18.58
CA ALA A 144 -3.57 -10.73 18.38
C ALA A 144 -2.59 -11.42 19.35
N LEU A 145 -1.46 -10.76 19.66
CA LEU A 145 -0.41 -11.31 20.52
C LEU A 145 -0.86 -11.44 21.98
N VAL A 146 -1.83 -10.61 22.42
CA VAL A 146 -2.38 -10.63 23.77
C VAL A 146 -3.29 -11.84 24.02
N ILE A 147 -3.90 -12.39 22.96
CA ILE A 147 -4.98 -13.38 23.06
C ILE A 147 -4.48 -14.81 22.77
N MET A 148 -3.34 -14.94 22.08
CA MET A 148 -2.73 -16.24 21.78
C MET A 148 -2.28 -17.02 23.04
N PRO A 149 -1.72 -16.41 24.10
CA PRO A 149 -1.31 -17.12 25.31
C PRO A 149 -2.45 -17.77 26.14
N PRO A 150 -3.64 -17.16 26.32
CA PRO A 150 -4.71 -17.75 27.13
C PRO A 150 -5.60 -18.81 26.44
N MET A 151 -5.70 -18.86 25.10
CA MET A 151 -6.60 -19.81 24.41
C MET A 151 -5.96 -21.15 24.03
N GLY A 152 -4.64 -21.28 24.18
CA GLY A 152 -3.90 -22.52 23.90
C GLY A 152 -3.80 -23.50 25.08
N ARG A 153 -4.54 -23.24 26.17
CA ARG A 153 -4.57 -24.06 27.40
C ARG A 153 -5.97 -24.57 27.66
#